data_AF-A0A5M8QRD9-F1
#
_entry.id   AF-A0A5M8QRD9-F1
#
_cell.length_a   1.000
_cell.length_b   1.000
_cell.length_c   1.000
_cell.angle_alpha   90.00
_cell.angle_beta   90.00
_cell.angle_gamma   90.00
#
_symmetry.space_group_name_H-M   'P 1'
#
loop_
_entity.id
_entity.type
_entity.pdbx_description
1 polymer ?
#
loop_
_entity_poly.entity_id
_entity_poly.type
_entity_poly.pdbx_seq_one_letter_code
_entity_poly.pdbx_strand_id
1 'polypeptide(L)'
;MKKNTITLLAYGLALMFMTTNCKDDEKPDPLAPSTDLVDAINKIELADVSLVAPQPVVVVESKIETSAQAAAVNNGIRDMVTTGVVPESVRTAGSVISTALSAEERNAIRSVTPEMLAALEKGGELPANLKAIQTKAAANASLSAYFTKVTYPTVQGVVIKGQRTNGGSSETADSYEGVLVSDVCLEAAEAEYQKVKAKLDASRDTQLTAVATQFASDIALLPPAEASCLSALPTKYDALRASERETFNNANSLLDQNQGSMDPELYAQLKTQVYITYIENITSLNSLQEADTLACTAKTTAGTASAEAARDANTLAVQTAYNAALTSAGAARAALAQSCHNQGGGQ
;
A
#
# COMPACT_ATOMS: atom_id res chain seq x y z
N MET A 1 104.81 -4.26 -28.57
CA MET A 1 103.56 -3.65 -28.04
C MET A 1 102.36 -4.42 -28.58
N LYS A 2 101.59 -5.14 -27.74
CA LYS A 2 100.27 -5.78 -28.04
C LYS A 2 99.79 -6.65 -26.84
N LYS A 3 99.48 -6.05 -25.68
CA LYS A 3 98.92 -6.79 -24.51
C LYS A 3 97.86 -6.07 -23.68
N ASN A 4 97.75 -4.74 -23.74
CA ASN A 4 96.90 -3.98 -22.79
C ASN A 4 95.43 -3.80 -23.25
N THR A 5 95.11 -4.07 -24.52
CA THR A 5 93.77 -3.83 -25.09
C THR A 5 92.71 -4.86 -24.68
N ILE A 6 93.12 -6.08 -24.31
CA ILE A 6 92.18 -7.17 -23.98
C ILE A 6 91.58 -6.96 -22.58
N THR A 7 92.38 -6.50 -21.62
CA THR A 7 91.95 -6.29 -20.23
C THR A 7 90.86 -5.22 -20.11
N LEU A 8 90.99 -4.11 -20.84
CA LEU A 8 89.97 -3.06 -20.90
C LEU A 8 88.64 -3.55 -21.48
N LEU A 9 88.69 -4.44 -22.48
CA LEU A 9 87.51 -5.06 -23.09
C LEU A 9 86.78 -5.99 -22.11
N ALA A 10 87.53 -6.74 -21.29
CA ALA A 10 86.96 -7.57 -20.23
C ALA A 10 86.26 -6.75 -19.13
N TYR A 11 86.86 -5.64 -18.67
CA TYR A 11 86.21 -4.75 -17.70
C TYR A 11 84.98 -4.03 -18.28
N GLY A 12 85.02 -3.62 -19.55
CA GLY A 12 83.84 -3.05 -20.22
C GLY A 12 82.67 -4.03 -20.32
N LEU A 13 82.94 -5.29 -20.65
CA LEU A 13 81.92 -6.33 -20.72
C LEU A 13 81.34 -6.65 -19.34
N ALA A 14 82.19 -6.72 -18.29
CA ALA A 14 81.74 -6.92 -16.91
C ALA A 14 80.82 -5.79 -16.42
N LEU A 15 81.11 -4.54 -16.79
CA LEU A 15 80.25 -3.40 -16.44
C LEU A 15 78.88 -3.48 -17.13
N MET A 16 78.84 -3.89 -18.40
CA MET A 16 77.57 -4.11 -19.11
C MET A 16 76.73 -5.23 -18.48
N PHE A 17 77.35 -6.36 -18.09
CA PHE A 17 76.65 -7.43 -17.40
C PHE A 17 76.10 -7.00 -16.03
N MET A 18 76.76 -6.08 -15.32
CA MET A 18 76.24 -5.50 -14.09
C MET A 18 75.07 -4.53 -14.31
N THR A 19 74.99 -3.84 -15.45
CA THR A 19 73.81 -3.00 -15.76
C THR A 19 72.64 -3.79 -16.35
N THR A 20 72.88 -4.92 -17.03
CA THR A 20 71.79 -5.78 -17.55
C THR A 20 71.17 -6.65 -16.44
N ASN A 21 71.95 -7.16 -15.49
CA ASN A 21 71.42 -7.96 -14.38
C ASN A 21 70.57 -7.16 -13.35
N CYS A 22 70.39 -5.86 -13.56
CA CYS A 22 69.39 -5.06 -12.82
C CYS A 22 68.03 -4.99 -13.54
N LYS A 23 67.90 -5.56 -14.75
CA LYS A 23 66.62 -5.87 -15.39
C LYS A 23 66.43 -7.38 -15.43
N ASP A 24 65.78 -7.91 -14.40
CA ASP A 24 64.94 -9.08 -14.59
C ASP A 24 63.64 -8.59 -15.25
N ASP A 25 63.21 -9.20 -16.35
CA ASP A 25 61.92 -8.85 -16.99
C ASP A 25 60.70 -9.27 -16.13
N GLU A 26 60.94 -9.91 -14.97
CA GLU A 26 59.96 -10.25 -13.93
C GLU A 26 59.92 -9.23 -12.77
N LYS A 27 60.81 -8.22 -12.75
CA LYS A 27 60.71 -7.12 -11.77
C LYS A 27 59.77 -6.04 -12.31
N PRO A 28 58.73 -5.62 -11.55
CA PRO A 28 57.90 -4.50 -11.95
C PRO A 28 58.75 -3.24 -12.10
N ASP A 29 58.35 -2.35 -13.01
CA ASP A 29 58.98 -1.04 -13.16
C ASP A 29 58.92 -0.31 -11.80
N PRO A 30 60.04 0.19 -11.24
CA PRO A 30 60.05 0.83 -9.92
C PRO A 30 59.25 2.14 -9.86
N LEU A 31 58.77 2.65 -11.00
CA LEU A 31 57.84 3.78 -11.10
C LEU A 31 56.37 3.36 -11.26
N ALA A 32 56.07 2.05 -11.28
CA ALA A 32 54.73 1.51 -11.42
C ALA A 32 54.19 0.93 -10.09
N PRO A 33 52.86 0.99 -9.86
CA PRO A 33 52.25 0.33 -8.71
C PRO A 33 52.32 -1.21 -8.80
N SER A 34 52.34 -1.87 -7.65
CA SER A 34 52.37 -3.34 -7.55
C SER A 34 51.19 -4.01 -8.27
N THR A 35 51.50 -4.96 -9.16
CA THR A 35 50.50 -5.70 -9.96
C THR A 35 49.44 -6.38 -9.09
N ASP A 36 49.82 -7.01 -7.98
CA ASP A 36 48.89 -7.70 -7.09
C ASP A 36 47.87 -6.74 -6.44
N LEU A 37 48.28 -5.49 -6.19
CA LEU A 37 47.42 -4.44 -5.67
C LEU A 37 46.52 -3.83 -6.77
N VAL A 38 47.01 -3.74 -8.01
CA VAL A 38 46.19 -3.36 -9.18
C VAL A 38 45.14 -4.43 -9.46
N ASP A 39 45.49 -5.70 -9.33
CA ASP A 39 44.57 -6.83 -9.40
C ASP A 39 43.55 -6.80 -8.24
N ALA A 40 43.98 -6.44 -7.02
CA ALA A 40 43.11 -6.34 -5.86
C ALA A 40 42.09 -5.21 -5.96
N ILE A 41 42.48 -4.01 -6.44
CA ILE A 41 41.52 -2.90 -6.62
C ILE A 41 40.52 -3.21 -7.75
N ASN A 42 40.96 -3.80 -8.86
CA ASN A 42 40.07 -4.14 -9.99
C ASN A 42 39.06 -5.27 -9.68
N LYS A 43 39.33 -6.09 -8.65
CA LYS A 43 38.42 -7.10 -8.09
C LYS A 43 37.37 -6.53 -7.12
N ILE A 44 37.37 -5.23 -6.85
CA ILE A 44 36.31 -4.60 -6.06
C ILE A 44 35.06 -4.43 -6.94
N GLU A 45 33.92 -4.86 -6.42
CA GLU A 45 32.63 -4.85 -7.11
C GLU A 45 31.53 -4.33 -6.17
N LEU A 46 30.44 -3.85 -6.74
CA LEU A 46 29.24 -3.51 -5.97
C LEU A 46 28.52 -4.81 -5.59
N ALA A 47 28.20 -4.99 -4.32
CA ALA A 47 27.38 -6.13 -3.88
C ALA A 47 25.95 -6.02 -4.45
N ASP A 48 25.38 -7.13 -4.89
CA ASP A 48 24.01 -7.15 -5.40
C ASP A 48 22.97 -6.95 -4.30
N VAL A 49 22.17 -5.89 -4.43
CA VAL A 49 21.08 -5.57 -3.52
C VAL A 49 19.81 -6.29 -3.96
N SER A 50 19.41 -7.29 -3.18
CA SER A 50 18.08 -7.90 -3.32
C SER A 50 17.00 -6.88 -3.02
N LEU A 51 16.16 -6.58 -4.00
CA LEU A 51 15.05 -5.63 -3.82
C LEU A 51 13.99 -6.17 -2.86
N VAL A 52 13.58 -5.34 -1.91
CA VAL A 52 12.45 -5.57 -1.02
C VAL A 52 11.17 -5.11 -1.71
N ALA A 53 10.13 -5.95 -1.67
CA ALA A 53 8.82 -5.65 -2.24
C ALA A 53 7.99 -4.71 -1.33
N PRO A 54 7.00 -3.98 -1.88
CA PRO A 54 6.03 -3.21 -1.09
C PRO A 54 5.33 -4.07 -0.04
N GLN A 55 5.07 -3.51 1.14
CA GLN A 55 4.25 -4.19 2.16
C GLN A 55 2.79 -4.32 1.68
N PRO A 56 2.13 -5.46 1.91
CA PRO A 56 0.76 -5.66 1.46
C PRO A 56 -0.21 -4.74 2.22
N VAL A 57 -1.15 -4.14 1.49
CA VAL A 57 -2.20 -3.30 2.08
C VAL A 57 -3.18 -4.18 2.84
N VAL A 58 -3.20 -4.07 4.17
CA VAL A 58 -4.16 -4.81 5.01
C VAL A 58 -5.54 -4.19 4.90
N VAL A 59 -6.54 -5.02 4.62
CA VAL A 59 -7.94 -4.61 4.45
C VAL A 59 -8.86 -5.52 5.27
N VAL A 60 -9.87 -4.91 5.90
CA VAL A 60 -11.09 -5.63 6.32
C VAL A 60 -12.23 -5.13 5.44
N GLU A 61 -12.81 -6.03 4.64
CA GLU A 61 -13.92 -5.67 3.75
C GLU A 61 -15.23 -5.43 4.52
N SER A 62 -16.14 -4.68 3.92
CA SER A 62 -17.45 -4.37 4.51
C SER A 62 -18.32 -5.61 4.71
N LYS A 63 -19.09 -5.64 5.81
CA LYS A 63 -20.00 -6.73 6.15
C LYS A 63 -21.39 -6.21 6.51
N ILE A 64 -22.42 -6.92 6.06
CA ILE A 64 -23.82 -6.73 6.46
C ILE A 64 -24.27 -8.00 7.17
N GLU A 65 -24.94 -7.85 8.30
CA GLU A 65 -25.49 -8.95 9.10
C GLU A 65 -27.00 -8.73 9.27
N THR A 66 -27.81 -9.71 8.83
CA THR A 66 -29.26 -9.67 8.95
C THR A 66 -29.69 -9.79 10.41
N SER A 67 -30.69 -9.01 10.83
CA SER A 67 -31.23 -9.10 12.19
C SER A 67 -31.96 -10.44 12.39
N ALA A 68 -31.58 -11.15 13.46
CA ALA A 68 -32.29 -12.36 13.90
C ALA A 68 -33.71 -12.03 14.39
N GLN A 69 -33.90 -10.86 15.00
CA GLN A 69 -35.20 -10.36 15.46
C GLN A 69 -36.13 -10.05 14.27
N ALA A 70 -35.62 -9.40 13.21
CA ALA A 70 -36.39 -9.19 11.98
C ALA A 70 -36.75 -10.51 11.29
N ALA A 71 -35.82 -11.48 11.24
CA ALA A 71 -36.10 -12.81 10.73
C ALA A 71 -37.18 -13.55 11.56
N ALA A 72 -37.14 -13.43 12.90
CA ALA A 72 -38.15 -14.01 13.80
C ALA A 72 -39.54 -13.36 13.69
N VAL A 73 -39.61 -12.08 13.34
CA VAL A 73 -40.86 -11.38 13.01
C VAL A 73 -41.38 -11.83 11.64
N ASN A 74 -40.55 -11.81 10.59
CA ASN A 74 -40.94 -12.21 9.24
C ASN A 74 -41.39 -13.68 9.16
N ASN A 75 -40.75 -14.57 9.92
CA ASN A 75 -41.21 -15.96 10.07
C ASN A 75 -42.52 -16.02 10.85
N GLY A 76 -42.65 -15.31 11.99
CA GLY A 76 -43.89 -15.28 12.76
C GLY A 76 -45.11 -14.79 11.96
N ILE A 77 -44.96 -13.75 11.14
CA ILE A 77 -46.04 -13.26 10.26
C ILE A 77 -46.38 -14.30 9.17
N ARG A 78 -45.40 -15.07 8.68
CA ARG A 78 -45.66 -16.18 7.74
C ARG A 78 -46.43 -17.33 8.41
N ASP A 79 -46.07 -17.68 9.64
CA ASP A 79 -46.71 -18.76 10.40
C ASP A 79 -48.16 -18.41 10.82
N MET A 80 -48.51 -17.12 10.89
CA MET A 80 -49.90 -16.69 11.09
C MET A 80 -50.83 -17.12 9.95
N VAL A 81 -50.33 -17.22 8.71
CA VAL A 81 -51.14 -17.64 7.54
C VAL A 81 -51.67 -19.07 7.70
N THR A 82 -50.94 -19.93 8.43
CA THR A 82 -51.33 -21.34 8.65
C THR A 82 -51.96 -21.58 10.02
N THR A 83 -51.63 -20.78 11.03
CA THR A 83 -52.10 -20.96 12.42
C THR A 83 -53.27 -20.07 12.83
N GLY A 84 -53.44 -18.91 12.18
CA GLY A 84 -54.40 -17.88 12.57
C GLY A 84 -54.12 -17.18 13.91
N VAL A 85 -52.97 -17.44 14.55
CA VAL A 85 -52.62 -16.97 15.90
C VAL A 85 -51.38 -16.09 15.86
N VAL A 86 -51.47 -14.85 16.35
CA VAL A 86 -50.33 -13.92 16.45
C VAL A 86 -49.25 -14.46 17.42
N PRO A 87 -48.02 -14.77 16.94
CA PRO A 87 -46.92 -15.24 17.78
C PRO A 87 -46.32 -14.13 18.64
N GLU A 88 -45.59 -14.52 19.69
CA GLU A 88 -45.01 -13.55 20.64
C GLU A 88 -43.91 -12.68 20.00
N SER A 89 -43.14 -13.18 19.03
CA SER A 89 -42.17 -12.33 18.29
C SER A 89 -42.85 -11.14 17.60
N VAL A 90 -44.06 -11.36 17.08
CA VAL A 90 -44.87 -10.35 16.38
C VAL A 90 -45.49 -9.37 17.37
N ARG A 91 -46.01 -9.85 18.51
CA ARG A 91 -46.55 -9.00 19.60
C ARG A 91 -45.46 -8.11 20.22
N THR A 92 -44.31 -8.70 20.54
CA THR A 92 -43.15 -8.00 21.07
C THR A 92 -42.65 -6.92 20.10
N ALA A 93 -42.58 -7.19 18.79
CA ALA A 93 -42.18 -6.18 17.81
C ALA A 93 -43.13 -4.98 17.73
N GLY A 94 -44.46 -5.22 17.75
CA GLY A 94 -45.46 -4.14 17.84
C GLY A 94 -45.29 -3.29 19.10
N SER A 95 -45.11 -3.95 20.25
CA SER A 95 -44.85 -3.30 21.55
C SER A 95 -43.59 -2.43 21.55
N VAL A 96 -42.50 -2.89 20.92
CA VAL A 96 -41.27 -2.10 20.77
C VAL A 96 -41.52 -0.85 19.92
N ILE A 97 -42.22 -0.97 18.78
CA ILE A 97 -42.59 0.19 17.94
C ILE A 97 -43.47 1.19 18.69
N SER A 98 -44.48 0.71 19.44
CA SER A 98 -45.42 1.57 20.16
C SER A 98 -44.77 2.32 21.32
N THR A 99 -43.73 1.72 21.92
CA THR A 99 -42.91 2.32 22.98
C THR A 99 -41.88 3.32 22.45
N ALA A 100 -41.28 3.04 21.29
CA ALA A 100 -40.19 3.84 20.73
C ALA A 100 -40.66 5.05 19.89
N LEU A 101 -41.84 4.97 19.26
CA LEU A 101 -42.35 5.96 18.30
C LEU A 101 -43.76 6.43 18.66
N SER A 102 -44.03 7.74 18.59
CA SER A 102 -45.35 8.32 18.83
C SER A 102 -46.34 7.97 17.71
N ALA A 103 -47.65 8.15 17.93
CA ALA A 103 -48.66 7.85 16.91
C ALA A 103 -48.45 8.69 15.62
N GLU A 104 -48.00 9.93 15.77
CA GLU A 104 -47.67 10.87 14.69
C GLU A 104 -46.44 10.40 13.90
N GLU A 105 -45.40 9.93 14.59
CA GLU A 105 -44.20 9.37 13.97
C GLU A 105 -44.52 8.05 13.24
N ARG A 106 -45.32 7.17 13.86
CA ARG A 106 -45.81 5.92 13.24
C ARG A 106 -46.66 6.20 11.99
N ASN A 107 -47.50 7.24 12.03
CA ASN A 107 -48.27 7.72 10.87
C ASN A 107 -47.37 8.28 9.76
N ALA A 108 -46.39 9.11 10.10
CA ALA A 108 -45.48 9.71 9.12
C ALA A 108 -44.70 8.65 8.33
N ILE A 109 -44.17 7.62 9.01
CA ILE A 109 -43.48 6.49 8.36
C ILE A 109 -44.40 5.76 7.37
N ARG A 110 -45.66 5.48 7.75
CA ARG A 110 -46.63 4.80 6.87
C ARG A 110 -47.17 5.68 5.73
N SER A 111 -46.90 6.99 5.76
CA SER A 111 -47.23 7.92 4.67
C SER A 111 -46.15 8.00 3.57
N VAL A 112 -45.02 7.29 3.75
CA VAL A 112 -43.95 7.21 2.74
C VAL A 112 -44.46 6.53 1.47
N THR A 113 -44.33 7.22 0.34
CA THR A 113 -44.85 6.75 -0.95
C THR A 113 -43.83 5.85 -1.69
N PRO A 114 -44.28 5.05 -2.69
CA PRO A 114 -43.37 4.27 -3.53
C PRO A 114 -42.30 5.11 -4.24
N GLU A 115 -42.64 6.34 -4.64
CA GLU A 115 -41.71 7.27 -5.29
C GLU A 115 -40.61 7.74 -4.33
N MET A 116 -40.93 7.92 -3.04
CA MET A 116 -39.97 8.28 -2.00
C MET A 116 -38.98 7.13 -1.73
N LEU A 117 -39.46 5.89 -1.69
CA LEU A 117 -38.60 4.71 -1.59
C LEU A 117 -37.71 4.57 -2.84
N ALA A 118 -38.30 4.70 -4.03
CA ALA A 118 -37.57 4.65 -5.31
C ALA A 118 -36.56 5.80 -5.52
N ALA A 119 -36.67 6.89 -4.74
CA ALA A 119 -35.66 7.95 -4.66
C ALA A 119 -34.55 7.61 -3.65
N LEU A 120 -34.91 7.13 -2.46
CA LEU A 120 -33.98 6.71 -1.40
C LEU A 120 -33.03 5.59 -1.89
N GLU A 121 -33.57 4.61 -2.60
CA GLU A 121 -32.82 3.51 -3.23
C GLU A 121 -31.76 3.99 -4.22
N LYS A 122 -31.93 5.17 -4.82
CA LYS A 122 -30.98 5.78 -5.77
C LYS A 122 -30.00 6.73 -5.10
N GLY A 123 -29.89 6.69 -3.77
CA GLY A 123 -29.04 7.59 -2.98
C GLY A 123 -29.68 8.95 -2.66
N GLY A 124 -30.98 9.15 -2.92
CA GLY A 124 -31.70 10.36 -2.54
C GLY A 124 -31.88 10.48 -1.02
N GLU A 125 -31.91 11.71 -0.50
CA GLU A 125 -32.14 11.94 0.93
C GLU A 125 -33.62 11.73 1.33
N LEU A 126 -33.83 11.22 2.55
CA LEU A 126 -35.12 11.31 3.21
C LEU A 126 -35.49 12.77 3.54
N PRO A 127 -36.77 13.15 3.42
CA PRO A 127 -37.30 14.37 4.03
C PRO A 127 -36.93 14.48 5.51
N ALA A 128 -36.59 15.68 5.97
CA ALA A 128 -35.96 15.92 7.27
C ALA A 128 -36.77 15.36 8.47
N ASN A 129 -38.10 15.37 8.40
CA ASN A 129 -38.97 14.77 9.41
C ASN A 129 -38.79 13.24 9.49
N LEU A 130 -38.73 12.54 8.35
CA LEU A 130 -38.52 11.10 8.29
C LEU A 130 -37.08 10.73 8.67
N LYS A 131 -36.09 11.52 8.24
CA LYS A 131 -34.68 11.38 8.64
C LYS A 131 -34.51 11.50 10.16
N ALA A 132 -35.23 12.42 10.81
CA ALA A 132 -35.24 12.55 12.26
C ALA A 132 -35.87 11.34 12.97
N ILE A 133 -37.01 10.83 12.46
CA ILE A 133 -37.68 9.65 13.02
C ILE A 133 -36.84 8.38 12.85
N GLN A 134 -36.21 8.20 11.68
CA GLN A 134 -35.22 7.15 11.43
C GLN A 134 -34.07 7.23 12.43
N THR A 135 -33.43 8.40 12.57
CA THR A 135 -32.30 8.61 13.49
C THR A 135 -32.68 8.27 14.93
N LYS A 136 -33.89 8.66 15.37
CA LYS A 136 -34.46 8.31 16.68
C LYS A 136 -34.61 6.80 16.86
N ALA A 137 -35.08 6.09 15.83
CA ALA A 137 -35.24 4.64 15.86
C ALA A 137 -33.90 3.88 15.86
N ALA A 138 -32.94 4.30 15.02
CA ALA A 138 -31.59 3.74 14.98
C ALA A 138 -30.85 3.92 16.32
N ALA A 139 -31.09 5.04 17.02
CA ALA A 139 -30.59 5.30 18.36
C ALA A 139 -31.34 4.54 19.48
N ASN A 140 -32.52 3.98 19.20
CA ASN A 140 -33.29 3.21 20.19
C ASN A 140 -32.79 1.75 20.22
N ALA A 141 -32.16 1.34 21.33
CA ALA A 141 -31.55 0.02 21.48
C ALA A 141 -32.51 -1.17 21.29
N SER A 142 -33.82 -0.98 21.50
CA SER A 142 -34.83 -2.03 21.27
C SER A 142 -35.23 -2.13 19.81
N LEU A 143 -35.30 -1.01 19.06
CA LEU A 143 -35.56 -1.02 17.62
C LEU A 143 -34.34 -1.38 16.79
N SER A 144 -33.14 -0.92 17.16
CA SER A 144 -31.92 -1.20 16.39
C SER A 144 -31.54 -2.68 16.37
N ALA A 145 -32.03 -3.47 17.33
CA ALA A 145 -31.98 -4.93 17.28
C ALA A 145 -32.70 -5.55 16.07
N TYR A 146 -33.64 -4.84 15.42
CA TYR A 146 -34.38 -5.28 14.23
C TYR A 146 -33.78 -4.79 12.90
N PHE A 147 -32.72 -3.97 12.91
CA PHE A 147 -32.11 -3.43 11.68
C PHE A 147 -30.89 -4.25 11.24
N THR A 148 -30.47 -4.15 9.97
CA THR A 148 -29.23 -4.80 9.52
C THR A 148 -28.02 -4.19 10.22
N LYS A 149 -27.19 -5.03 10.85
CA LYS A 149 -25.94 -4.56 11.45
C LYS A 149 -24.87 -4.46 10.38
N VAL A 150 -24.34 -3.25 10.20
CA VAL A 150 -23.32 -2.94 9.19
C VAL A 150 -21.95 -2.73 9.83
N THR A 151 -20.93 -3.36 9.26
CA THR A 151 -19.52 -3.16 9.58
C THR A 151 -18.85 -2.44 8.41
N TYR A 152 -18.36 -1.23 8.67
CA TYR A 152 -17.62 -0.40 7.71
C TYR A 152 -16.25 -1.01 7.38
N PRO A 153 -15.75 -0.83 6.15
CA PRO A 153 -14.45 -1.36 5.74
C PRO A 153 -13.30 -0.65 6.48
N THR A 154 -12.16 -1.32 6.61
CA THR A 154 -10.92 -0.72 7.12
C THR A 154 -9.76 -0.92 6.14
N VAL A 155 -8.87 0.07 6.07
CA VAL A 155 -7.62 0.01 5.31
C VAL A 155 -6.48 0.41 6.24
N GLN A 156 -5.45 -0.43 6.35
CA GLN A 156 -4.38 -0.32 7.35
C GLN A 156 -4.91 -0.06 8.79
N GLY A 157 -6.01 -0.71 9.15
CA GLY A 157 -6.67 -0.58 10.46
C GLY A 157 -7.51 0.69 10.66
N VAL A 158 -7.45 1.68 9.74
CA VAL A 158 -8.29 2.88 9.78
C VAL A 158 -9.68 2.55 9.24
N VAL A 159 -10.73 2.79 10.04
CA VAL A 159 -12.13 2.63 9.60
C VAL A 159 -12.47 3.73 8.60
N ILE A 160 -12.82 3.36 7.37
CA ILE A 160 -13.13 4.31 6.32
C ILE A 160 -14.53 4.87 6.51
N LYS A 161 -14.61 6.20 6.61
CA LYS A 161 -15.81 7.04 6.70
C LYS A 161 -15.58 8.28 5.81
N GLY A 162 -16.63 9.05 5.53
CA GLY A 162 -16.58 10.17 4.59
C GLY A 162 -15.51 11.23 4.89
N GLN A 163 -14.68 11.53 3.87
CA GLN A 163 -13.67 12.61 3.79
C GLN A 163 -12.44 12.51 4.74
N ARG A 164 -11.27 13.12 4.45
CA ARG A 164 -10.54 13.53 3.21
C ARG A 164 -9.09 13.79 3.68
N THR A 165 -8.08 13.57 2.82
CA THR A 165 -6.68 13.90 3.14
C THR A 165 -5.97 14.65 2.00
N ASN A 166 -5.31 15.74 2.35
CA ASN A 166 -4.27 16.40 1.55
C ASN A 166 -2.89 16.01 2.10
N GLY A 167 -1.85 16.05 1.27
CA GLY A 167 -0.46 15.90 1.71
C GLY A 167 0.54 16.33 0.64
N GLY A 168 1.71 16.81 1.06
CA GLY A 168 2.84 17.16 0.19
C GLY A 168 3.82 18.13 0.86
N SER A 169 5.11 18.03 0.52
CA SER A 169 6.12 19.09 0.66
C SER A 169 7.40 18.74 -0.12
N SER A 170 8.29 19.73 -0.27
CA SER A 170 9.52 19.77 -1.08
C SER A 170 10.77 19.10 -0.45
N GLU A 171 11.67 18.62 -1.34
CA GLU A 171 13.14 18.90 -1.47
C GLU A 171 14.08 18.77 -0.24
N THR A 172 15.43 18.82 -0.32
CA THR A 172 16.42 19.07 -1.40
C THR A 172 17.67 18.18 -1.19
N ALA A 173 18.76 18.33 -1.97
CA ALA A 173 20.06 17.67 -1.76
C ALA A 173 21.25 18.61 -2.12
N ASP A 174 22.48 18.28 -1.67
CA ASP A 174 23.55 19.27 -1.41
C ASP A 174 24.94 18.99 -2.07
N SER A 175 25.79 20.02 -1.97
CA SER A 175 27.14 20.32 -2.50
C SER A 175 28.28 19.25 -2.50
N TYR A 176 29.32 19.46 -3.34
CA TYR A 176 30.68 18.89 -3.26
C TYR A 176 31.76 19.81 -3.90
N GLU A 177 33.01 19.79 -3.39
CA GLU A 177 34.21 20.42 -3.99
C GLU A 177 35.51 19.59 -3.69
N GLY A 178 36.61 19.81 -4.43
CA GLY A 178 37.95 19.26 -4.11
C GLY A 178 39.07 19.50 -5.14
N VAL A 179 40.28 19.89 -4.68
CA VAL A 179 41.52 20.27 -5.42
C VAL A 179 42.73 20.12 -4.47
N LEU A 180 43.97 19.66 -4.78
CA LEU A 180 44.57 18.90 -5.91
C LEU A 180 45.47 17.77 -5.30
N VAL A 181 46.71 17.35 -5.64
CA VAL A 181 47.88 17.69 -6.52
C VAL A 181 48.56 16.35 -6.91
N SER A 182 49.43 16.29 -7.94
CA SER A 182 49.95 15.01 -8.51
C SER A 182 51.46 14.70 -8.38
N ASP A 183 51.77 13.42 -8.56
CA ASP A 183 53.09 12.76 -8.72
C ASP A 183 52.85 11.52 -9.61
N VAL A 184 53.78 11.13 -10.49
CA VAL A 184 53.50 10.22 -11.64
C VAL A 184 53.05 8.81 -11.21
N CYS A 185 53.59 8.25 -10.11
CA CYS A 185 53.10 6.96 -9.60
C CYS A 185 51.75 7.11 -8.87
N LEU A 186 51.48 8.27 -8.27
CA LEU A 186 50.16 8.60 -7.72
C LEU A 186 49.11 8.82 -8.83
N GLU A 187 49.50 9.37 -9.99
CA GLU A 187 48.65 9.46 -11.18
C GLU A 187 48.27 8.07 -11.69
N ALA A 188 49.21 7.10 -11.68
CA ALA A 188 48.91 5.71 -12.04
C ALA A 188 47.96 5.04 -11.02
N ALA A 189 48.19 5.22 -9.71
CA ALA A 189 47.31 4.69 -8.66
C ALA A 189 45.90 5.33 -8.69
N GLU A 190 45.81 6.62 -8.99
CA GLU A 190 44.55 7.34 -9.18
C GLU A 190 43.83 6.89 -10.46
N ALA A 191 44.56 6.63 -11.56
CA ALA A 191 43.96 6.13 -12.79
C ALA A 191 43.29 4.76 -12.62
N GLU A 192 43.90 3.83 -11.88
CA GLU A 192 43.25 2.56 -11.51
C GLU A 192 42.04 2.77 -10.59
N TYR A 193 42.16 3.64 -9.58
CA TYR A 193 41.02 3.99 -8.73
C TYR A 193 39.85 4.59 -9.51
N GLN A 194 40.10 5.46 -10.49
CA GLN A 194 39.05 6.08 -11.31
C GLN A 194 38.40 5.07 -12.28
N LYS A 195 39.14 4.08 -12.81
CA LYS A 195 38.54 2.95 -13.56
C LYS A 195 37.58 2.15 -12.68
N VAL A 196 38.01 1.79 -11.47
CA VAL A 196 37.19 1.02 -10.52
C VAL A 196 36.01 1.84 -10.01
N LYS A 197 36.20 3.15 -9.76
CA LYS A 197 35.11 4.07 -9.45
C LYS A 197 34.05 4.08 -10.58
N ALA A 198 34.47 4.22 -11.84
CA ALA A 198 33.55 4.22 -12.99
C ALA A 198 32.79 2.89 -13.14
N LYS A 199 33.43 1.75 -12.84
CA LYS A 199 32.76 0.44 -12.74
C LYS A 199 31.69 0.45 -11.65
N LEU A 200 32.01 0.94 -10.44
CA LEU A 200 31.08 1.03 -9.31
C LEU A 200 29.93 2.03 -9.56
N ASP A 201 30.18 3.16 -10.24
CA ASP A 201 29.16 4.10 -10.69
C ASP A 201 28.17 3.40 -11.63
N ALA A 202 28.66 2.72 -12.67
CA ALA A 202 27.81 2.01 -13.63
C ALA A 202 27.01 0.86 -12.98
N SER A 203 27.60 0.12 -12.03
CA SER A 203 26.88 -0.89 -11.25
C SER A 203 25.78 -0.27 -10.37
N ARG A 204 26.08 0.86 -9.69
CA ARG A 204 25.09 1.60 -8.89
C ARG A 204 23.91 2.05 -9.76
N ASP A 205 24.20 2.67 -10.90
CA ASP A 205 23.16 3.24 -11.77
C ASP A 205 22.31 2.14 -12.42
N THR A 206 22.90 0.96 -12.67
CA THR A 206 22.17 -0.26 -13.07
C THR A 206 21.21 -0.73 -11.96
N GLN A 207 21.68 -0.85 -10.71
CA GLN A 207 20.82 -1.25 -9.59
C GLN A 207 19.73 -0.21 -9.29
N LEU A 208 20.04 1.09 -9.32
CA LEU A 208 19.05 2.17 -9.17
C LEU A 208 18.01 2.18 -10.30
N THR A 209 18.41 1.84 -11.53
CA THR A 209 17.47 1.64 -12.66
C THR A 209 16.53 0.46 -12.38
N ALA A 210 17.01 -0.62 -11.76
CA ALA A 210 16.14 -1.72 -11.33
C ALA A 210 15.15 -1.31 -10.23
N VAL A 211 15.59 -0.52 -9.23
CA VAL A 211 14.70 0.07 -8.19
C VAL A 211 13.60 0.93 -8.83
N ALA A 212 13.97 1.83 -9.75
CA ALA A 212 13.01 2.69 -10.44
C ALA A 212 12.02 1.89 -11.31
N THR A 213 12.51 0.84 -11.98
CA THR A 213 11.68 -0.06 -12.81
C THR A 213 10.68 -0.84 -11.96
N GLN A 214 11.11 -1.38 -10.82
CA GLN A 214 10.24 -2.08 -9.87
C GLN A 214 9.16 -1.14 -9.32
N PHE A 215 9.54 0.04 -8.84
CA PHE A 215 8.59 1.06 -8.37
C PHE A 215 7.57 1.47 -9.44
N ALA A 216 8.01 1.69 -10.68
CA ALA A 216 7.10 1.99 -11.79
C ALA A 216 6.12 0.86 -12.09
N SER A 217 6.57 -0.41 -12.00
CA SER A 217 5.71 -1.58 -12.14
C SER A 217 4.68 -1.69 -11.01
N ASP A 218 5.09 -1.48 -9.76
CA ASP A 218 4.22 -1.57 -8.60
C ASP A 218 3.14 -0.48 -8.62
N ILE A 219 3.50 0.76 -8.96
CA ILE A 219 2.55 1.87 -9.11
C ILE A 219 1.58 1.64 -10.28
N ALA A 220 2.04 1.07 -11.41
CA ALA A 220 1.19 0.81 -12.57
C ALA A 220 0.05 -0.18 -12.30
N LEU A 221 0.16 -1.04 -11.28
CA LEU A 221 -0.88 -2.00 -10.89
C LEU A 221 -2.00 -1.39 -10.05
N LEU A 222 -1.79 -0.22 -9.42
CA LEU A 222 -2.77 0.36 -8.48
C LEU A 222 -4.01 0.97 -9.19
N PRO A 223 -3.88 1.82 -10.24
CA PRO A 223 -5.05 2.38 -10.94
C PRO A 223 -6.03 1.34 -11.54
N PRO A 224 -5.59 0.25 -12.21
CA PRO A 224 -6.53 -0.75 -12.71
C PRO A 224 -7.17 -1.58 -11.58
N ALA A 225 -6.48 -1.77 -10.45
CA ALA A 225 -7.08 -2.38 -9.26
C ALA A 225 -8.17 -1.49 -8.65
N GLU A 226 -7.97 -0.17 -8.58
CA GLU A 226 -9.00 0.78 -8.14
C GLU A 226 -10.20 0.81 -9.09
N ALA A 227 -9.96 0.87 -10.40
CA ALA A 227 -11.04 0.83 -11.40
C ALA A 227 -11.85 -0.47 -11.32
N SER A 228 -11.19 -1.62 -11.12
CA SER A 228 -11.86 -2.91 -10.89
C SER A 228 -12.67 -2.91 -9.59
N CYS A 229 -12.12 -2.36 -8.50
CA CYS A 229 -12.81 -2.21 -7.21
C CYS A 229 -14.08 -1.37 -7.36
N LEU A 230 -13.96 -0.15 -7.93
CA LEU A 230 -15.07 0.79 -8.11
C LEU A 230 -16.16 0.26 -9.05
N SER A 231 -15.78 -0.37 -10.17
CA SER A 231 -16.75 -0.90 -11.15
C SER A 231 -17.59 -2.07 -10.65
N ALA A 232 -17.13 -2.80 -9.63
CA ALA A 232 -17.89 -3.88 -9.01
C ALA A 232 -18.96 -3.39 -8.00
N LEU A 233 -18.81 -2.18 -7.43
CA LEU A 233 -19.69 -1.70 -6.35
C LEU A 233 -21.16 -1.51 -6.77
N PRO A 234 -21.50 -0.91 -7.93
CA PRO A 234 -22.90 -0.74 -8.33
C PRO A 234 -23.66 -2.07 -8.35
N THR A 235 -23.11 -3.09 -9.01
CA THR A 235 -23.70 -4.43 -9.10
C THR A 235 -23.84 -5.10 -7.72
N LYS A 236 -22.84 -4.95 -6.83
CA LYS A 236 -22.91 -5.42 -5.44
C LYS A 236 -24.10 -4.79 -4.70
N TYR A 237 -24.23 -3.47 -4.75
CA TYR A 237 -25.24 -2.75 -3.96
C TYR A 237 -26.64 -2.79 -4.56
N ASP A 238 -26.78 -2.88 -5.88
CA ASP A 238 -28.09 -3.02 -6.52
C ASP A 238 -28.71 -4.40 -6.29
N ALA A 239 -27.88 -5.46 -6.22
CA ALA A 239 -28.33 -6.78 -5.79
C ALA A 239 -28.81 -6.78 -4.31
N LEU A 240 -28.11 -6.07 -3.43
CA LEU A 240 -28.51 -5.91 -2.03
C LEU A 240 -29.82 -5.12 -1.89
N ARG A 241 -29.95 -3.98 -2.61
CA ARG A 241 -31.21 -3.20 -2.68
C ARG A 241 -32.38 -4.04 -3.20
N ALA A 242 -32.15 -4.91 -4.19
CA ALA A 242 -33.18 -5.80 -4.71
C ALA A 242 -33.64 -6.83 -3.66
N SER A 243 -32.70 -7.44 -2.93
CA SER A 243 -33.00 -8.40 -1.84
C SER A 243 -33.77 -7.75 -0.68
N GLU A 244 -33.40 -6.53 -0.29
CA GLU A 244 -34.15 -5.77 0.72
C GLU A 244 -35.55 -5.39 0.24
N ARG A 245 -35.70 -5.00 -1.04
CA ARG A 245 -37.01 -4.69 -1.63
C ARG A 245 -37.92 -5.91 -1.68
N GLU A 246 -37.40 -7.07 -2.07
CA GLU A 246 -38.16 -8.33 -2.06
C GLU A 246 -38.62 -8.68 -0.65
N THR A 247 -37.73 -8.52 0.34
CA THR A 247 -38.05 -8.73 1.76
C THR A 247 -39.15 -7.77 2.25
N PHE A 248 -39.05 -6.48 1.94
CA PHE A 248 -40.06 -5.46 2.25
C PHE A 248 -41.42 -5.74 1.59
N ASN A 249 -41.43 -6.10 0.30
CA ASN A 249 -42.66 -6.43 -0.43
C ASN A 249 -43.34 -7.68 0.14
N ASN A 250 -42.56 -8.72 0.43
CA ASN A 250 -43.04 -9.97 1.02
C ASN A 250 -43.61 -9.74 2.43
N ALA A 251 -42.89 -9.01 3.29
CA ALA A 251 -43.34 -8.68 4.64
C ALA A 251 -44.63 -7.85 4.64
N ASN A 252 -44.76 -6.83 3.77
CA ASN A 252 -46.01 -6.08 3.62
C ASN A 252 -47.16 -6.97 3.12
N SER A 253 -46.93 -7.80 2.11
CA SER A 253 -47.98 -8.69 1.57
C SER A 253 -48.46 -9.69 2.63
N LEU A 254 -47.55 -10.26 3.41
CA LEU A 254 -47.90 -11.16 4.51
C LEU A 254 -48.63 -10.43 5.66
N LEU A 255 -48.27 -9.19 5.99
CA LEU A 255 -49.03 -8.39 6.96
C LEU A 255 -50.46 -8.10 6.49
N ASP A 256 -50.63 -7.75 5.21
CA ASP A 256 -51.93 -7.42 4.63
C ASP A 256 -52.82 -8.67 4.50
N GLN A 257 -52.26 -9.83 4.16
CA GLN A 257 -52.96 -11.13 4.20
C GLN A 257 -53.43 -11.49 5.61
N ASN A 258 -52.64 -11.20 6.64
CA ASN A 258 -52.94 -11.52 8.03
C ASN A 258 -53.73 -10.44 8.78
N GLN A 259 -54.14 -9.35 8.13
CA GLN A 259 -54.77 -8.19 8.79
C GLN A 259 -56.00 -8.58 9.64
N GLY A 260 -56.80 -9.56 9.20
CA GLY A 260 -57.98 -10.05 9.93
C GLY A 260 -57.68 -10.87 11.19
N SER A 261 -56.42 -11.29 11.40
CA SER A 261 -55.96 -12.05 12.58
C SER A 261 -55.26 -11.17 13.63
N MET A 262 -55.21 -9.86 13.40
CA MET A 262 -54.58 -8.87 14.29
C MET A 262 -55.61 -7.81 14.70
N ASP A 263 -55.38 -7.15 15.84
CA ASP A 263 -56.06 -5.88 16.09
C ASP A 263 -55.49 -4.76 15.18
N PRO A 264 -56.27 -3.70 14.89
CA PRO A 264 -55.84 -2.66 13.94
C PRO A 264 -54.59 -1.89 14.35
N GLU A 265 -54.31 -1.77 15.65
CA GLU A 265 -53.19 -1.00 16.17
C GLU A 265 -51.89 -1.82 16.10
N LEU A 266 -51.93 -3.13 16.41
CA LEU A 266 -50.81 -4.04 16.17
C LEU A 266 -50.46 -4.11 14.68
N TYR A 267 -51.45 -4.26 13.79
CA TYR A 267 -51.23 -4.22 12.34
C TYR A 267 -50.55 -2.90 11.92
N ALA A 268 -51.03 -1.77 12.45
CA ALA A 268 -50.45 -0.46 12.17
C ALA A 268 -49.00 -0.33 12.69
N GLN A 269 -48.69 -0.86 13.87
CA GLN A 269 -47.33 -0.90 14.43
C GLN A 269 -46.38 -1.76 13.57
N LEU A 270 -46.81 -2.95 13.15
CA LEU A 270 -46.01 -3.84 12.31
C LEU A 270 -45.78 -3.27 10.92
N LYS A 271 -46.78 -2.60 10.32
CA LYS A 271 -46.58 -1.90 9.04
C LYS A 271 -45.60 -0.73 9.18
N THR A 272 -45.57 -0.05 10.33
CA THR A 272 -44.49 0.89 10.66
C THR A 272 -43.13 0.18 10.81
N GLN A 273 -43.04 -0.98 11.46
CA GLN A 273 -41.79 -1.75 11.59
C GLN A 273 -41.19 -2.11 10.21
N VAL A 274 -42.00 -2.63 9.29
CA VAL A 274 -41.54 -3.04 7.96
C VAL A 274 -41.03 -1.84 7.15
N TYR A 275 -41.75 -0.72 7.18
CA TYR A 275 -41.31 0.51 6.51
C TYR A 275 -40.03 1.10 7.11
N ILE A 276 -39.92 1.23 8.44
CA ILE A 276 -38.74 1.84 9.05
C ILE A 276 -37.48 0.95 8.93
N THR A 277 -37.66 -0.38 9.00
CA THR A 277 -36.57 -1.34 8.75
C THR A 277 -36.04 -1.22 7.33
N TYR A 278 -36.93 -1.15 6.32
CA TYR A 278 -36.51 -0.99 4.93
C TYR A 278 -35.81 0.35 4.68
N ILE A 279 -36.33 1.44 5.23
CA ILE A 279 -35.72 2.77 5.15
C ILE A 279 -34.30 2.79 5.77
N GLU A 280 -34.13 2.16 6.94
CA GLU A 280 -32.82 2.07 7.60
C GLU A 280 -31.84 1.18 6.83
N ASN A 281 -32.28 0.01 6.36
CA ASN A 281 -31.44 -0.90 5.60
C ASN A 281 -30.97 -0.26 4.28
N ILE A 282 -31.86 0.40 3.52
CA ILE A 282 -31.48 1.11 2.28
C ILE A 282 -30.55 2.29 2.58
N THR A 283 -30.80 3.07 3.64
CA THR A 283 -29.88 4.17 4.03
C THR A 283 -28.50 3.63 4.39
N SER A 284 -28.45 2.53 5.15
CA SER A 284 -27.21 1.85 5.53
C SER A 284 -26.45 1.29 4.33
N LEU A 285 -27.15 0.73 3.34
CA LEU A 285 -26.57 0.30 2.06
C LEU A 285 -25.97 1.47 1.29
N ASN A 286 -26.63 2.62 1.24
CA ASN A 286 -26.10 3.82 0.58
C ASN A 286 -24.82 4.31 1.28
N SER A 287 -24.82 4.41 2.61
CA SER A 287 -23.63 4.80 3.38
C SER A 287 -22.48 3.80 3.26
N LEU A 288 -22.78 2.50 3.14
CA LEU A 288 -21.75 1.47 2.95
C LEU A 288 -21.19 1.45 1.53
N GLN A 289 -22.00 1.77 0.51
CA GLN A 289 -21.50 1.98 -0.86
C GLN A 289 -20.54 3.17 -0.94
N GLU A 290 -20.84 4.29 -0.26
CA GLU A 290 -19.91 5.42 -0.16
C GLU A 290 -18.61 5.03 0.57
N ALA A 291 -18.72 4.31 1.69
CA ALA A 291 -17.55 3.84 2.45
C ALA A 291 -16.68 2.83 1.66
N ASP A 292 -17.27 1.90 0.92
CA ASP A 292 -16.55 1.00 0.01
C ASP A 292 -15.88 1.76 -1.14
N THR A 293 -16.55 2.77 -1.70
CA THR A 293 -16.00 3.64 -2.77
C THR A 293 -14.75 4.34 -2.27
N LEU A 294 -14.81 4.94 -1.08
CA LEU A 294 -13.65 5.56 -0.43
C LEU A 294 -12.58 4.53 -0.03
N ALA A 295 -12.98 3.30 0.32
CA ALA A 295 -12.03 2.23 0.62
C ALA A 295 -11.25 1.77 -0.62
N CYS A 296 -11.83 1.80 -1.82
CA CYS A 296 -11.08 1.55 -3.06
C CYS A 296 -9.92 2.56 -3.22
N THR A 297 -10.18 3.86 -3.11
CA THR A 297 -9.14 4.90 -3.20
C THR A 297 -8.16 4.87 -2.03
N ALA A 298 -8.61 4.50 -0.82
CA ALA A 298 -7.74 4.32 0.33
C ALA A 298 -6.77 3.13 0.15
N LYS A 299 -7.21 2.04 -0.49
CA LYS A 299 -6.33 0.91 -0.89
C LYS A 299 -5.23 1.39 -1.85
N THR A 300 -5.57 2.19 -2.87
CA THR A 300 -4.60 2.83 -3.78
C THR A 300 -3.59 3.69 -3.02
N THR A 301 -4.07 4.59 -2.16
CA THR A 301 -3.21 5.52 -1.40
C THR A 301 -2.23 4.78 -0.49
N ALA A 302 -2.71 3.74 0.21
CA ALA A 302 -1.87 2.89 1.05
C ALA A 302 -0.88 2.05 0.22
N GLY A 303 -1.26 1.63 -0.99
CA GLY A 303 -0.40 0.94 -1.96
C GLY A 303 0.75 1.83 -2.42
N THR A 304 0.45 3.07 -2.84
CA THR A 304 1.46 4.06 -3.25
C THR A 304 2.48 4.30 -2.15
N ALA A 305 2.02 4.63 -0.93
CA ALA A 305 2.93 4.85 0.21
C ALA A 305 3.79 3.62 0.55
N SER A 306 3.25 2.41 0.38
CA SER A 306 4.00 1.15 0.59
C SER A 306 5.04 0.90 -0.50
N ALA A 307 4.77 1.32 -1.75
CA ALA A 307 5.72 1.24 -2.85
C ALA A 307 6.82 2.32 -2.75
N GLU A 308 6.48 3.52 -2.30
CA GLU A 308 7.45 4.59 -2.03
C GLU A 308 8.41 4.20 -0.89
N ALA A 309 7.89 3.64 0.21
CA ALA A 309 8.73 3.13 1.30
C ALA A 309 9.68 2.01 0.84
N ALA A 310 9.23 1.11 -0.05
CA ALA A 310 10.08 0.07 -0.63
C ALA A 310 11.14 0.65 -1.58
N ARG A 311 10.78 1.58 -2.46
CA ARG A 311 11.70 2.34 -3.33
C ARG A 311 12.81 3.00 -2.51
N ASP A 312 12.46 3.67 -1.42
CA ASP A 312 13.41 4.46 -0.63
C ASP A 312 14.32 3.55 0.21
N ALA A 313 13.79 2.47 0.79
CA ALA A 313 14.59 1.44 1.47
C ALA A 313 15.58 0.75 0.51
N ASN A 314 15.14 0.40 -0.71
CA ASN A 314 15.99 -0.20 -1.73
C ASN A 314 17.07 0.79 -2.23
N THR A 315 16.71 2.06 -2.42
CA THR A 315 17.65 3.13 -2.81
C THR A 315 18.74 3.32 -1.76
N LEU A 316 18.36 3.37 -0.47
CA LEU A 316 19.29 3.46 0.65
C LEU A 316 20.22 2.23 0.75
N ALA A 317 19.71 1.03 0.47
CA ALA A 317 20.52 -0.18 0.42
C ALA A 317 21.57 -0.14 -0.71
N VAL A 318 21.19 0.27 -1.93
CA VAL A 318 22.13 0.44 -3.06
C VAL A 318 23.19 1.51 -2.75
N GLN A 319 22.79 2.65 -2.17
CA GLN A 319 23.74 3.69 -1.74
C GLN A 319 24.69 3.19 -0.64
N THR A 320 24.21 2.39 0.30
CA THR A 320 25.02 1.81 1.39
C THR A 320 26.06 0.83 0.83
N ALA A 321 25.65 -0.07 -0.07
CA ALA A 321 26.56 -1.00 -0.75
C ALA A 321 27.62 -0.25 -1.59
N TYR A 322 27.21 0.79 -2.32
CA TYR A 322 28.10 1.64 -3.11
C TYR A 322 29.12 2.40 -2.25
N ASN A 323 28.69 2.98 -1.13
CA ASN A 323 29.59 3.68 -0.20
C ASN A 323 30.59 2.72 0.48
N ALA A 324 30.20 1.47 0.75
CA ALA A 324 31.11 0.44 1.25
C ALA A 324 32.15 0.02 0.19
N ALA A 325 31.73 -0.14 -1.07
CA ALA A 325 32.61 -0.44 -2.19
C ALA A 325 33.60 0.71 -2.49
N LEU A 326 33.14 1.97 -2.46
CA LEU A 326 34.01 3.15 -2.56
C LEU A 326 35.02 3.22 -1.42
N THR A 327 34.61 2.92 -0.18
CA THR A 327 35.51 2.92 0.98
C THR A 327 36.62 1.87 0.80
N SER A 328 36.26 0.68 0.31
CA SER A 328 37.21 -0.38 -0.04
C SER A 328 38.17 0.05 -1.16
N ALA A 329 37.66 0.69 -2.23
CA ALA A 329 38.47 1.18 -3.33
C ALA A 329 39.42 2.32 -2.91
N GLY A 330 38.97 3.22 -2.03
CA GLY A 330 39.80 4.28 -1.45
C GLY A 330 40.93 3.73 -0.57
N ALA A 331 40.65 2.68 0.21
CA ALA A 331 41.67 1.97 1.00
C ALA A 331 42.68 1.22 0.10
N ALA A 332 42.21 0.57 -0.97
CA ALA A 332 43.08 -0.06 -1.96
C ALA A 332 43.96 0.98 -2.71
N ARG A 333 43.41 2.14 -3.07
CA ARG A 333 44.18 3.28 -3.61
C ARG A 333 45.25 3.75 -2.64
N ALA A 334 44.94 3.85 -1.34
CA ALA A 334 45.93 4.23 -0.33
C ALA A 334 47.08 3.19 -0.21
N ALA A 335 46.77 1.90 -0.31
CA ALA A 335 47.78 0.84 -0.35
C ALA A 335 48.65 0.91 -1.63
N LEU A 336 48.05 1.18 -2.80
CA LEU A 336 48.75 1.43 -4.05
C LEU A 336 49.70 2.63 -3.94
N ALA A 337 49.22 3.77 -3.43
CA ALA A 337 50.03 4.96 -3.19
C ALA A 337 51.20 4.71 -2.22
N GLN A 338 50.98 3.94 -1.15
CA GLN A 338 52.06 3.54 -0.24
C GLN A 338 53.08 2.62 -0.93
N SER A 339 52.65 1.76 -1.88
CA SER A 339 53.57 0.94 -2.68
C SER A 339 54.45 1.79 -3.62
N CYS A 340 53.95 2.91 -4.15
CA CYS A 340 54.76 3.90 -4.86
C CYS A 340 55.85 4.50 -3.95
N HIS A 341 55.48 5.01 -2.78
CA HIS A 341 56.44 5.61 -1.84
C HIS A 341 57.52 4.61 -1.39
N ASN A 342 57.16 3.34 -1.17
CA ASN A 342 58.12 2.31 -0.75
C ASN A 342 59.08 1.86 -1.87
N GLN A 343 58.75 2.09 -3.14
CA GLN A 343 59.66 1.83 -4.27
C GLN A 343 60.57 3.03 -4.59
N GLY A 344 60.10 4.27 -4.36
CA GLY A 344 60.91 5.48 -4.54
C GLY A 344 61.82 5.83 -3.36
N GLY A 345 61.49 5.43 -2.13
CA GLY A 345 62.19 5.83 -0.90
C GLY A 345 63.52 5.12 -0.60
N GLY A 346 64.08 4.37 -1.56
CA GLY A 346 65.27 3.52 -1.37
C GLY A 346 66.56 4.10 -1.97
N GLN A 347 67.06 5.24 -1.45
CA GLN A 347 68.40 5.78 -1.73
C GLN A 347 69.07 6.29 -0.44
#